data_AF-A0A968BNR0-F1
#
_entry.id   AF-A0A968BNR0-F1
#
_cell.length_a   1.000
_cell.length_b   1.000
_cell.length_c   1.000
_cell.angle_alpha   90.00
_cell.angle_beta   90.00
_cell.angle_gamma   90.00
#
_symmetry.space_group_name_H-M   'P 1'
#
loop_
_entity.id
_entity.type
_entity.pdbx_description
1 polymer ?
#
loop_
_entity_poly.entity_id
_entity_poly.type
_entity_poly.pdbx_seq_one_letter_code
_entity_poly.pdbx_strand_id
1 'polypeptide(L)'
;NFDVVSFAPDLSVTLIQIAVGLVMPVAVALFPIVDGTRISVYDAIYQYGLATDEAEGWIERMLAKVRNLKNPIVALALRNTFRKKARLAFTLVTLTLAGAMFVAVFSTRTSLNAQISQVTRYTDFDATLSVSADVKRTTVEREALRIPGVTVAEGWGSTIGEVISSDESEGEEVQLISTDPHSRTIDPLLIDGRWLRE
;
A
#
# COMPACT_ATOMS: atom_id res chain seq x y z
N ASN A 1 -22.65 2.75 -0.23
CA ASN A 1 -22.74 4.22 -0.02
C ASN A 1 -21.58 4.64 0.89
N PHE A 2 -20.49 5.18 0.34
CA PHE A 2 -19.40 5.74 1.14
C PHE A 2 -19.63 7.25 1.25
N ASP A 3 -20.05 7.72 2.43
CA ASP A 3 -20.19 9.14 2.72
C ASP A 3 -18.81 9.78 2.91
N VAL A 4 -18.23 10.29 1.81
CA VAL A 4 -16.91 10.95 1.78
C VAL A 4 -17.04 12.46 2.08
N VAL A 5 -18.06 12.87 2.83
CA VAL A 5 -18.45 14.29 2.97
C VAL A 5 -17.86 14.96 4.22
N SER A 6 -17.29 14.23 5.18
CA SER A 6 -16.61 14.84 6.33
C SER A 6 -15.10 14.58 6.30
N PHE A 7 -14.37 15.45 5.62
CA PHE A 7 -12.91 15.59 5.78
C PHE A 7 -12.55 16.31 7.09
N ALA A 8 -13.26 15.99 8.18
CA ALA A 8 -12.86 16.37 9.52
C ALA A 8 -12.06 15.20 10.07
N PRO A 9 -10.73 15.32 10.27
CA PRO A 9 -9.99 14.26 10.95
C PRO A 9 -10.66 14.03 12.29
N ASP A 10 -11.04 12.78 12.57
CA ASP A 10 -11.64 12.41 13.85
C ASP A 10 -10.74 12.97 14.98
N LEU A 11 -11.36 13.67 15.94
CA LEU A 11 -10.64 14.40 16.98
C LEU A 11 -9.72 13.44 17.77
N SER A 12 -10.16 12.19 17.91
CA SER A 12 -9.40 11.09 18.52
C SER A 12 -8.11 10.79 17.77
N VAL A 13 -8.15 10.71 16.43
CA VAL A 13 -6.98 10.43 15.59
C VAL A 13 -5.96 11.57 15.68
N THR A 14 -6.45 12.81 15.69
CA THR A 14 -5.59 13.99 15.80
C THR A 14 -4.92 14.08 17.18
N LEU A 15 -5.69 13.80 18.25
CA LEU A 15 -5.14 13.73 19.61
C LEU A 15 -4.08 12.65 19.76
N ILE A 16 -4.32 11.45 19.21
CA ILE A 16 -3.34 10.37 19.21
C ILE A 16 -2.08 10.78 18.44
N GLN A 17 -2.22 11.43 17.28
CA GLN A 17 -1.07 11.89 16.49
C GLN A 17 -0.23 12.93 17.25
N ILE A 18 -0.86 13.90 17.91
CA ILE A 18 -0.18 14.89 18.75
C ILE A 18 0.53 14.21 19.92
N ALA A 19 -0.18 13.31 20.62
CA ALA A 19 0.38 12.58 21.76
C ALA A 19 1.60 11.77 21.34
N VAL A 20 1.52 11.00 20.26
CA VAL A 20 2.64 10.20 19.73
C VAL A 20 3.79 11.11 19.28
N GLY A 21 3.50 12.20 18.58
CA GLY A 21 4.50 13.17 18.12
C GLY A 21 5.30 13.82 19.25
N LEU A 22 4.71 13.95 20.44
CA LEU A 22 5.35 14.55 21.61
C LEU A 22 6.01 13.51 22.53
N VAL A 23 5.37 12.35 22.72
CA VAL A 23 5.88 11.28 23.60
C VAL A 23 7.06 10.56 22.97
N MET A 24 7.04 10.31 21.66
CA MET A 24 8.05 9.49 21.00
C MET A 24 9.46 10.10 21.07
N PRO A 25 9.69 11.41 20.79
CA PRO A 25 11.01 12.02 20.95
C PRO A 25 11.54 11.95 22.39
N VAL A 26 10.67 12.16 23.38
CA VAL A 26 11.04 12.09 24.81
C VAL A 26 11.46 10.67 25.18
N ALA A 27 10.68 9.66 24.77
CA ALA A 27 10.98 8.26 25.04
C ALA A 27 12.31 7.83 24.40
N VAL A 28 12.57 8.23 23.14
CA VAL A 28 13.81 7.92 22.43
C VAL A 28 15.02 8.60 23.05
N ALA A 29 14.89 9.85 23.49
CA ALA A 29 15.97 10.59 24.14
C ALA A 29 16.31 10.05 25.55
N LEU A 30 15.35 9.42 26.23
CA LEU A 30 15.54 8.91 27.59
C LEU A 30 16.57 7.78 27.64
N PHE A 31 16.60 6.91 26.61
CA PHE A 31 17.54 5.80 26.52
C PHE A 31 19.02 6.23 26.59
N PRO A 32 19.53 7.11 25.70
CA PRO A 32 20.93 7.57 25.78
C PRO A 32 21.23 8.40 27.04
N ILE A 33 20.25 9.11 27.60
CA ILE A 33 20.44 9.89 28.84
C ILE A 33 20.66 8.96 30.04
N VAL A 34 19.84 7.91 30.18
CA VAL A 34 19.98 6.94 31.27
C VAL A 34 21.27 6.13 31.10
N ASP A 35 21.64 5.77 29.88
CA ASP A 35 22.89 5.05 29.61
C ASP A 35 24.12 5.92 29.95
N GLY A 36 24.11 7.19 29.55
CA GLY A 36 25.20 8.14 29.84
C GLY A 36 25.34 8.49 31.32
N THR A 37 24.24 8.54 32.08
CA THR A 37 24.26 8.86 33.52
C THR A 37 24.69 7.68 34.41
N ARG A 38 24.73 6.45 33.88
CA ARG A 38 25.17 5.25 34.61
C ARG A 38 26.68 5.06 34.63
N ILE A 39 27.44 5.85 33.89
CA ILE A 39 28.91 5.78 33.86
C ILE A 39 29.46 6.51 35.08
N SER A 40 30.23 5.82 35.93
CA SER A 40 30.84 6.44 37.11
C SER A 40 31.91 7.44 36.70
N VAL A 41 32.13 8.49 37.52
CA VAL A 41 33.19 9.49 37.28
C VAL A 41 34.57 8.83 37.19
N TYR A 42 34.79 7.76 37.97
CA TYR A 42 36.02 6.96 37.93
C TYR A 42 36.18 6.24 36.58
N ASP A 43 35.15 5.56 36.10
CA ASP A 43 35.17 4.85 34.81
C ASP A 43 35.31 5.82 33.64
N ALA A 44 34.68 7.00 33.71
CA ALA A 44 34.77 8.03 32.69
C ALA A 44 36.19 8.61 32.52
N ILE A 45 36.95 8.72 33.62
CA ILE A 45 38.31 9.28 33.62
C ILE A 45 39.37 8.21 33.35
N TYR A 46 39.21 6.99 33.88
CA TYR A 46 40.23 5.94 33.80
C TYR A 46 40.05 4.92 32.66
N GLN A 47 38.83 4.70 32.15
CA GLN A 47 38.56 3.69 31.09
C GLN A 47 38.35 4.29 29.69
N TYR A 48 38.38 5.62 29.52
CA TYR A 48 38.31 6.26 28.20
C TYR A 48 39.62 6.05 27.42
N GLY A 49 39.80 4.84 26.87
CA GLY A 49 40.96 4.47 26.06
C GLY A 49 41.29 2.98 26.04
N LEU A 50 40.81 2.20 27.02
CA LEU A 50 41.06 0.77 27.11
C LEU A 50 39.72 0.03 27.12
N ALA A 51 39.04 0.02 25.98
CA ALA A 51 38.06 -1.02 25.73
C ALA A 51 38.82 -2.35 25.77
N THR A 52 38.66 -3.09 26.86
CA THR A 52 39.06 -4.48 26.98
C THR A 52 38.58 -5.23 25.74
N ASP A 53 39.49 -5.95 25.10
CA ASP A 53 39.23 -6.84 23.96
C ASP A 53 37.94 -7.63 24.22
N GLU A 54 36.84 -7.22 23.58
CA GLU A 54 35.63 -8.02 23.54
C GLU A 54 35.95 -9.28 22.74
N ALA A 55 35.76 -10.42 23.41
CA ALA A 55 36.00 -11.77 22.93
C ALA A 55 35.55 -11.97 21.47
N GLU A 56 36.39 -12.66 20.68
CA GLU A 56 36.14 -13.07 19.30
C GLU A 56 34.72 -13.63 19.10
N GLY A 57 33.78 -12.77 18.72
CA GLY A 57 32.44 -13.13 18.31
C GLY A 57 32.46 -13.84 16.95
N TRP A 58 31.42 -14.61 16.67
CA TRP A 58 31.24 -15.31 15.40
C TRP A 58 31.35 -14.38 14.17
N ILE A 59 30.95 -13.11 14.32
CA ILE A 59 31.07 -12.06 13.30
C ILE A 59 32.53 -11.74 13.00
N GLU A 60 33.41 -11.63 14.01
CA GLU A 60 34.84 -11.36 13.80
C GLU A 60 35.54 -12.54 13.10
N ARG A 61 35.14 -13.78 13.40
CA ARG A 61 35.60 -14.97 12.66
C ARG A 61 35.11 -15.00 11.22
N MET A 62 33.88 -14.57 10.97
CA MET A 62 33.33 -14.47 9.61
C MET A 62 34.03 -13.38 8.80
N LEU A 63 34.32 -12.23 9.44
CA LEU A 63 35.10 -11.14 8.86
C LEU A 63 36.55 -11.54 8.58
N ALA A 64 37.16 -12.37 9.43
CA ALA A 64 38.50 -12.90 9.20
C ALA A 64 38.59 -13.77 7.93
N LYS A 65 37.51 -14.45 7.53
CA LYS A 65 37.43 -15.18 6.24
C LYS A 65 37.30 -14.23 5.04
N VAL A 66 36.57 -13.13 5.20
CA VAL A 66 36.42 -12.09 4.16
C VAL A 66 37.68 -11.21 4.03
N ARG A 67 38.53 -11.18 5.08
CA ARG A 67 39.81 -10.44 5.15
C ARG A 67 40.87 -10.88 4.13
N ASN A 68 40.67 -11.99 3.40
CA ASN A 68 41.53 -12.36 2.27
C ASN A 68 41.39 -11.44 1.04
N LEU A 69 40.55 -10.41 1.11
CA LEU A 69 40.53 -9.32 0.14
C LEU A 69 41.83 -8.50 0.26
N LYS A 70 42.60 -8.42 -0.84
CA LYS A 70 43.92 -7.74 -0.93
C LYS A 70 43.89 -6.23 -0.62
N ASN A 71 42.73 -5.64 -0.33
CA ASN A 71 42.56 -4.20 -0.19
C ASN A 71 42.41 -3.79 1.29
N PRO A 72 43.49 -3.29 1.93
CA PRO A 72 43.53 -3.03 3.37
C PRO A 72 42.51 -1.97 3.84
N ILE A 73 42.10 -1.08 2.93
CA ILE A 73 41.15 0.00 3.21
C ILE A 73 39.74 -0.56 3.48
N VAL A 74 39.29 -1.53 2.67
CA VAL A 74 37.96 -2.15 2.81
C VAL A 74 37.91 -2.99 4.08
N ALA A 75 38.98 -3.74 4.37
CA ALA A 75 39.08 -4.54 5.60
C ALA A 75 39.02 -3.67 6.87
N LEU A 76 39.69 -2.51 6.86
CA LEU A 76 39.68 -1.57 7.98
C LEU A 76 38.30 -0.92 8.17
N ALA A 77 37.65 -0.50 7.07
CA ALA A 77 36.30 0.09 7.12
C ALA A 77 35.27 -0.92 7.64
N LEU A 78 35.33 -2.17 7.18
CA LEU A 78 34.42 -3.23 7.59
C LEU A 78 34.55 -3.53 9.09
N ARG A 79 35.78 -3.71 9.58
CA ARG A 79 36.05 -3.91 11.01
C ARG A 79 35.54 -2.73 11.86
N ASN A 80 35.70 -1.50 11.37
CA ASN A 80 35.24 -0.32 12.10
C ASN A 80 33.70 -0.27 12.22
N THR A 81 32.98 -0.66 11.16
CA THR A 81 31.52 -0.74 11.14
C THR A 81 30.99 -1.81 12.10
N PHE A 82 31.59 -3.00 12.12
CA PHE A 82 31.17 -4.10 12.99
C PHE A 82 31.63 -3.98 14.44
N ARG A 83 32.59 -3.09 14.74
CA ARG A 83 33.00 -2.79 16.12
C ARG A 83 31.87 -2.18 16.95
N LYS A 84 30.89 -1.50 16.33
CA LYS A 84 29.70 -0.96 17.02
C LYS A 84 28.43 -1.69 16.56
N LYS A 85 28.28 -2.94 17.00
CA LYS A 85 27.21 -3.90 16.62
C LYS A 85 25.80 -3.30 16.75
N ALA A 86 25.50 -2.61 17.85
CA ALA A 86 24.19 -1.99 18.10
C ALA A 86 23.86 -0.86 17.09
N ARG A 87 24.82 0.01 16.80
CA ARG A 87 24.64 1.11 15.84
C ARG A 87 24.38 0.57 14.44
N LEU A 88 25.16 -0.42 14.01
CA LEU A 88 25.01 -1.05 12.70
C LEU A 88 23.62 -1.69 12.55
N ALA A 89 23.19 -2.49 13.53
CA ALA A 89 21.89 -3.13 13.52
C ALA A 89 20.74 -2.12 13.39
N PHE A 90 20.78 -1.04 14.18
CA PHE A 90 19.76 0.01 14.12
C PHE A 90 19.69 0.68 12.73
N THR A 91 20.84 1.04 12.16
CA THR A 91 20.89 1.65 10.82
C THR A 91 20.40 0.70 9.73
N LEU A 92 20.76 -0.57 9.81
CA LEU A 92 20.37 -1.58 8.83
C LEU A 92 18.87 -1.83 8.90
N VAL A 93 18.31 -2.06 10.10
CA VAL A 93 16.87 -2.24 10.30
C VAL A 93 16.09 -1.04 9.77
N THR A 94 16.52 0.18 10.12
CA THR A 94 15.85 1.41 9.68
C THR A 94 15.87 1.52 8.15
N LEU A 95 17.03 1.30 7.52
CA LEU A 95 17.18 1.40 6.06
C LEU A 95 16.39 0.30 5.34
N THR A 96 16.41 -0.93 5.85
CA THR A 96 15.64 -2.05 5.29
C THR A 96 14.14 -1.80 5.42
N LEU A 97 13.66 -1.30 6.57
CA LEU A 97 12.25 -0.98 6.77
C LEU A 97 11.79 0.13 5.83
N ALA A 98 12.59 1.19 5.68
CA ALA A 98 12.31 2.26 4.73
C ALA A 98 12.22 1.75 3.29
N GLY A 99 13.16 0.90 2.87
CA GLY A 99 13.14 0.26 1.55
C GLY A 99 11.92 -0.65 1.35
N ALA A 100 11.58 -1.46 2.35
CA ALA A 100 10.42 -2.34 2.30
C ALA A 100 9.10 -1.56 2.20
N MET A 101 8.95 -0.50 2.99
CA MET A 101 7.77 0.37 2.94
C MET A 101 7.65 1.06 1.58
N PHE A 102 8.76 1.54 1.02
CA PHE A 102 8.79 2.14 -0.30
C PHE A 102 8.29 1.16 -1.38
N VAL A 103 8.82 -0.07 -1.39
CA VAL A 103 8.40 -1.11 -2.34
C VAL A 103 6.92 -1.47 -2.14
N ALA A 104 6.45 -1.60 -0.90
CA ALA A 104 5.06 -1.92 -0.59
C ALA A 104 4.11 -0.87 -1.15
N VAL A 105 4.36 0.42 -0.90
CA VAL A 105 3.52 1.53 -1.40
C VAL A 105 3.48 1.55 -2.93
N PHE A 106 4.62 1.37 -3.61
CA PHE A 106 4.66 1.33 -5.07
C PHE A 106 3.95 0.09 -5.65
N SER A 107 4.06 -1.06 -4.98
CA SER A 107 3.37 -2.28 -5.38
C SER A 107 1.85 -2.11 -5.24
N THR A 108 1.38 -1.60 -4.11
CA THR A 108 -0.05 -1.31 -3.90
C THR A 108 -0.56 -0.31 -4.93
N ARG A 109 0.17 0.78 -5.20
CA ARG A 109 -0.21 1.75 -6.24
C ARG A 109 -0.33 1.11 -7.61
N THR A 110 0.64 0.28 -7.98
CA THR A 110 0.64 -0.44 -9.27
C THR A 110 -0.54 -1.40 -9.36
N SER A 111 -0.81 -2.16 -8.29
CA SER A 111 -1.94 -3.09 -8.23
C SER A 111 -3.29 -2.38 -8.33
N LEU A 112 -3.47 -1.26 -7.62
CA LEU A 112 -4.68 -0.45 -7.70
C LEU A 112 -4.89 0.11 -9.10
N ASN A 113 -3.83 0.67 -9.72
CA ASN A 113 -3.92 1.17 -11.09
C ASN A 113 -4.20 0.06 -12.10
N ALA A 114 -3.62 -1.13 -11.91
CA ALA A 114 -3.90 -2.29 -12.76
C ALA A 114 -5.37 -2.73 -12.63
N GLN A 115 -5.92 -2.77 -11.42
CA GLN A 115 -7.34 -3.06 -11.18
C GLN A 115 -8.25 -1.99 -11.79
N ILE A 116 -7.94 -0.71 -11.61
CA ILE A 116 -8.68 0.39 -12.25
C ILE A 116 -8.68 0.21 -13.77
N SER A 117 -7.52 -0.07 -14.38
CA SER A 117 -7.42 -0.28 -15.82
C SER A 117 -8.20 -1.51 -16.32
N GLN A 118 -8.39 -2.53 -15.48
CA GLN A 118 -9.25 -3.69 -15.79
C GLN A 118 -10.73 -3.30 -15.74
N VAL A 119 -11.14 -2.51 -14.74
CA VAL A 119 -12.52 -2.01 -14.64
C VAL A 119 -12.85 -1.05 -15.78
N THR A 120 -11.92 -0.16 -16.18
CA THR A 120 -12.15 0.75 -17.31
C THR A 120 -12.35 0.00 -18.63
N ARG A 121 -11.75 -1.18 -18.84
CA ARG A 121 -12.05 -2.03 -20.00
C ARG A 121 -13.47 -2.57 -20.00
N TYR A 122 -14.10 -2.73 -18.84
CA TYR A 122 -15.47 -3.20 -18.73
C TYR A 122 -16.47 -2.18 -19.32
N THR A 123 -16.11 -0.90 -19.35
CA THR A 123 -16.96 0.19 -19.86
C THR A 123 -16.33 0.76 -21.13
N ASP A 124 -16.69 0.23 -22.30
CA ASP A 124 -16.25 0.76 -23.60
C ASP A 124 -17.16 1.93 -24.04
N PHE A 125 -17.36 2.89 -23.14
CA PHE A 125 -18.16 4.10 -23.40
C PHE A 125 -17.53 5.33 -22.73
N ASP A 126 -17.70 6.50 -23.35
CA ASP A 126 -17.14 7.76 -22.85
C ASP A 126 -18.06 8.47 -21.85
N ALA A 127 -19.38 8.23 -21.93
CA ALA A 127 -20.37 8.90 -21.09
C ALA A 127 -21.59 8.00 -20.81
N THR A 128 -22.14 8.13 -19.60
CA THR A 128 -23.40 7.49 -19.20
C THR A 128 -24.40 8.55 -18.76
N LEU A 129 -25.66 8.38 -19.17
CA LEU A 129 -26.77 9.22 -18.75
C LEU A 129 -27.85 8.33 -18.13
N SER A 130 -28.27 8.66 -16.90
CA SER A 130 -29.43 8.01 -16.27
C SER A 130 -30.71 8.70 -16.76
N VAL A 131 -31.60 7.92 -17.37
CA VAL A 131 -32.88 8.40 -17.89
C VAL A 131 -34.01 7.78 -17.08
N SER A 132 -35.08 8.54 -16.83
CA SER A 132 -36.28 8.03 -16.14
C SER A 132 -36.85 6.80 -16.82
N ALA A 133 -37.35 5.85 -16.02
CA ALA A 133 -37.88 4.56 -16.49
C ALA A 133 -39.04 4.68 -17.51
N ASP A 134 -39.73 5.82 -17.53
CA ASP A 134 -40.89 6.08 -18.41
C ASP A 134 -40.49 6.34 -19.88
N VAL A 135 -39.21 6.58 -20.16
CA VAL A 135 -38.72 6.88 -21.51
C VAL A 135 -38.28 5.59 -22.20
N LYS A 136 -38.84 5.33 -23.39
CA LYS A 136 -38.44 4.15 -24.19
C LYS A 136 -36.98 4.25 -24.60
N ARG A 137 -36.20 3.19 -24.32
CA ARG A 137 -34.80 2.99 -24.73
C ARG A 137 -34.53 3.41 -26.18
N THR A 138 -35.33 2.92 -27.12
CA THR A 138 -35.15 3.18 -28.57
C THR A 138 -35.32 4.64 -28.96
N THR A 139 -36.07 5.43 -28.19
CA THR A 139 -36.18 6.88 -28.41
C THR A 139 -34.92 7.59 -27.96
N VAL A 140 -34.38 7.23 -26.79
CA VAL A 140 -33.15 7.83 -26.25
C VAL A 140 -31.95 7.54 -27.16
N GLU A 141 -31.76 6.28 -27.56
CA GLU A 141 -30.66 5.88 -28.45
C GLU A 141 -30.71 6.63 -29.79
N ARG A 142 -31.92 6.77 -30.37
CA ARG A 142 -32.10 7.51 -31.63
C ARG A 142 -31.77 8.99 -31.50
N GLU A 143 -32.17 9.64 -30.40
CA GLU A 143 -31.85 11.05 -30.19
C GLU A 143 -30.36 11.25 -29.86
N ALA A 144 -29.74 10.33 -29.13
CA ALA A 144 -28.30 10.36 -28.85
C ALA A 144 -27.46 10.28 -30.13
N LEU A 145 -27.82 9.40 -31.06
CA LEU A 145 -27.15 9.26 -32.36
C LEU A 145 -27.27 10.50 -33.27
N ARG A 146 -28.16 11.45 -32.96
CA ARG A 146 -28.26 12.72 -33.69
C ARG A 146 -27.24 13.76 -33.23
N ILE A 147 -26.59 13.55 -32.08
CA ILE A 147 -25.58 14.46 -31.57
C ILE A 147 -24.28 14.25 -32.37
N PRO A 148 -23.71 15.30 -32.98
CA PRO A 148 -22.44 15.19 -33.68
C PRO A 148 -21.34 14.67 -32.75
N GLY A 149 -20.65 13.60 -33.16
CA GLY A 149 -19.58 12.95 -32.39
C GLY A 149 -19.99 11.67 -31.68
N VAL A 150 -21.28 11.34 -31.59
CA VAL A 150 -21.75 10.06 -31.02
C VAL A 150 -21.70 8.97 -32.09
N THR A 151 -20.85 7.96 -31.88
CA THR A 151 -20.66 6.82 -32.81
C THR A 151 -21.51 5.60 -32.44
N VAL A 152 -21.75 5.38 -31.15
CA VAL A 152 -22.54 4.27 -30.61
C VAL A 152 -23.40 4.81 -29.47
N ALA A 153 -24.67 4.38 -29.41
CA ALA A 153 -25.57 4.68 -28.31
C ALA A 153 -26.34 3.42 -27.93
N GLU A 154 -26.23 3.00 -26.67
CA GLU A 154 -26.88 1.81 -26.13
C GLU A 154 -27.53 2.12 -24.78
N GLY A 155 -28.77 1.69 -24.61
CA GLY A 155 -29.49 1.79 -23.35
C GLY A 155 -29.38 0.51 -22.53
N TRP A 156 -28.88 0.62 -21.31
CA TRP A 156 -28.78 -0.49 -20.37
C TRP A 156 -29.87 -0.37 -19.30
N GLY A 157 -30.43 -1.50 -18.91
CA GLY A 157 -31.29 -1.58 -17.72
C GLY A 157 -30.43 -1.87 -16.50
N SER A 158 -30.78 -1.29 -15.35
CA SER A 158 -30.17 -1.66 -14.08
C SER A 158 -31.24 -1.79 -13.01
N THR A 159 -31.09 -2.82 -12.18
CA THR A 159 -31.92 -3.03 -10.99
C THR A 159 -31.03 -3.56 -9.87
N ILE A 160 -31.49 -3.46 -8.64
CA ILE A 160 -30.79 -4.01 -7.50
C ILE A 160 -31.61 -5.20 -7.00
N GLY A 161 -30.93 -6.32 -6.79
CA GLY A 161 -31.52 -7.55 -6.25
C GLY A 161 -30.67 -8.11 -5.13
N GLU A 162 -31.22 -9.07 -4.40
CA GLU A 162 -30.52 -9.78 -3.33
C GLU A 162 -30.25 -11.21 -3.80
N VAL A 163 -29.00 -11.66 -3.74
CA VAL A 163 -28.65 -13.05 -4.07
C VAL A 163 -28.77 -13.91 -2.83
N ILE A 164 -29.86 -14.66 -2.72
CA ILE A 164 -30.02 -15.63 -1.64
C ILE A 164 -29.04 -16.78 -1.84
N SER A 165 -28.12 -16.95 -0.88
CA SER A 165 -27.14 -18.05 -0.88
C SER A 165 -27.83 -19.40 -0.67
N SER A 166 -27.21 -20.49 -1.10
CA SER A 166 -27.76 -21.85 -1.02
C SER A 166 -28.00 -22.35 0.42
N ASP A 167 -27.51 -21.63 1.42
CA ASP A 167 -27.69 -21.88 2.85
C ASP A 167 -28.80 -21.02 3.51
N GLU A 168 -29.62 -20.33 2.70
CA GLU A 168 -30.74 -19.48 3.16
C GLU A 168 -30.33 -18.30 4.06
N SER A 169 -29.05 -17.92 4.11
CA SER A 169 -28.62 -16.68 4.76
C SER A 169 -29.00 -15.45 3.93
N GLU A 170 -29.25 -14.30 4.58
CA GLU A 170 -29.43 -13.01 3.89
C GLU A 170 -28.31 -12.80 2.86
N GLY A 171 -28.73 -12.43 1.66
CA GLY A 171 -27.88 -12.37 0.48
C GLY A 171 -27.11 -11.06 0.39
N GLU A 172 -26.04 -11.06 -0.41
CA GLU A 172 -25.40 -9.80 -0.77
C GLU A 172 -26.28 -9.03 -1.77
N GLU A 173 -26.41 -7.73 -1.56
CA GLU A 173 -27.09 -6.82 -2.48
C GLU A 173 -26.23 -6.70 -3.76
N VAL A 174 -26.78 -7.10 -4.89
CA VAL A 174 -26.09 -7.08 -6.18
C VAL A 174 -26.81 -6.16 -7.17
N GLN A 175 -26.02 -5.42 -7.94
CA GLN A 175 -26.53 -4.66 -9.06
C GLN A 175 -26.65 -5.59 -10.27
N LEU A 176 -27.89 -5.84 -10.71
CA LEU A 176 -28.16 -6.48 -11.99
C LEU A 176 -28.10 -5.42 -13.09
N ILE A 177 -27.37 -5.73 -14.16
CA ILE A 177 -27.30 -4.93 -15.38
C ILE A 177 -27.83 -5.79 -16.52
N SER A 178 -28.84 -5.30 -17.23
CA SER A 178 -29.35 -5.93 -18.45
C SER A 178 -28.80 -5.19 -19.66
N THR A 179 -27.97 -5.88 -20.45
CA THR A 179 -27.43 -5.39 -21.71
C THR A 179 -27.81 -6.32 -22.87
N ASP A 180 -27.65 -5.84 -24.09
CA ASP A 180 -27.83 -6.63 -25.30
C ASP A 180 -26.66 -7.64 -25.45
N PRO A 181 -26.91 -8.91 -25.84
CA PRO A 181 -25.83 -9.87 -26.13
C PRO A 181 -24.79 -9.36 -27.14
N HIS A 182 -25.18 -8.46 -28.05
CA HIS A 182 -24.33 -7.84 -29.07
C HIS A 182 -23.88 -6.41 -28.72
N SER A 183 -23.94 -6.02 -27.45
CA SER A 183 -23.48 -4.72 -26.96
C SER A 183 -22.03 -4.45 -27.33
N ARG A 184 -21.76 -3.26 -27.89
CA ARG A 184 -20.42 -2.77 -28.25
C ARG A 184 -19.83 -1.85 -27.19
N THR A 185 -20.58 -1.49 -26.16
CA THR A 185 -20.15 -0.58 -25.09
C THR A 185 -19.69 -1.32 -23.83
N ILE A 186 -19.60 -2.65 -23.88
CA ILE A 186 -19.12 -3.52 -22.80
C ILE A 186 -18.12 -4.54 -23.36
N ASP A 187 -16.92 -4.61 -22.78
CA ASP A 187 -15.93 -5.65 -23.06
C ASP A 187 -15.60 -6.42 -21.75
N PRO A 188 -16.41 -7.44 -21.42
CA PRO A 188 -16.29 -8.15 -20.16
C PRO A 188 -15.05 -9.06 -20.15
N LEU A 189 -14.21 -8.92 -19.12
CA LEU A 189 -13.13 -9.86 -18.87
C LEU A 189 -13.70 -11.18 -18.33
N LEU A 190 -13.96 -12.15 -19.22
CA LEU A 190 -14.41 -13.49 -18.85
C LEU A 190 -13.29 -14.25 -18.14
N ILE A 191 -13.45 -14.45 -16.82
CA ILE A 191 -12.54 -15.28 -16.02
C ILE A 191 -12.86 -16.77 -16.23
N ASP A 192 -14.14 -17.11 -16.29
CA ASP A 192 -14.63 -18.47 -16.56
C ASP A 192 -16.01 -18.41 -17.24
N GLY A 193 -16.38 -19.47 -17.95
CA GLY A 193 -17.68 -19.59 -18.63
C GLY A 193 -17.74 -18.93 -20.01
N ARG A 194 -18.90 -18.35 -20.35
CA ARG A 194 -19.17 -17.78 -21.68
C ARG A 194 -20.04 -16.53 -21.57
N TRP A 195 -19.88 -15.64 -22.53
CA TRP A 195 -20.77 -14.48 -22.68
C TRP A 195 -22.21 -14.90 -23.04
N LEU A 196 -23.14 -13.97 -22.81
CA LEU A 196 -24.54 -14.08 -23.22
C LEU A 196 -24.63 -14.40 -24.71
N ARG A 197 -25.41 -15.41 -25.05
CA ARG A 197 -25.79 -15.79 -26.42
C ARG A 197 -27.30 -15.85 -26.45
N GLU A 198 -27.90 -15.47 -27.58
CA GLU A 198 -29.34 -15.61 -27.84
C GLU A 198 -29.86 -17.03 -27.55
#